data_AF-A0A6P3ZRX7-F1
#
_entry.id   AF-A0A6P3ZRX7-F1
#
_cell.length_a   1.000
_cell.length_b   1.000
_cell.length_c   1.000
_cell.angle_alpha   90.00
_cell.angle_beta   90.00
_cell.angle_gamma   90.00
#
_symmetry.space_group_name_H-M   'P 1'
#
loop_
_entity.id
_entity.type
_entity.pdbx_description
1 polymer ?
#
loop_
_entity_poly.entity_id
_entity_poly.type
_entity_poly.pdbx_seq_one_letter_code
_entity_poly.pdbx_strand_id
1 'polypeptide(L)'
;TSMAASSAYFLYILSTKFTGASCSYCLLSALLSFSLFFITQKLNYLFGDFGLQQIQKVVGLQLFIASLVVLALNSSYSSSQPVPSSLAEIELPYFTTEITSPSSPFALSLAKHLQSIGAKMYGAFWCSHYLEQKQMFGSEVAKLLNYVECFPDGYKKGTKILKACADAGIEGFPTWVINGQVLSGEQELSDIAQASGFVVK
;
A
#
# COMPACT_ATOMS: atom_id res chain seq x y z
N THR A 1 10.10 -5.21 25.50
CA THR A 1 10.82 -6.03 24.52
C THR A 1 10.20 -5.98 23.15
N SER A 2 8.91 -6.31 22.99
CA SER A 2 8.23 -6.29 21.68
C SER A 2 8.36 -4.94 20.95
N MET A 3 7.96 -3.82 21.59
CA MET A 3 8.08 -2.48 20.98
C MET A 3 9.52 -2.13 20.56
N ALA A 4 10.51 -2.39 21.42
CA ALA A 4 11.91 -2.13 21.11
C ALA A 4 12.43 -3.03 19.96
N ALA A 5 12.01 -4.30 19.89
CA ALA A 5 12.35 -5.21 18.81
C ALA A 5 11.74 -4.76 17.47
N SER A 6 10.47 -4.33 17.47
CA SER A 6 9.82 -3.76 16.28
C SER A 6 10.51 -2.47 15.82
N SER A 7 10.79 -1.54 16.74
CA SER A 7 11.51 -0.30 16.41
C SER A 7 12.91 -0.57 15.84
N ALA A 8 13.64 -1.54 16.41
CA ALA A 8 14.93 -1.96 15.89
C ALA A 8 14.82 -2.53 14.46
N TYR A 9 13.82 -3.37 14.21
CA TYR A 9 13.56 -3.93 12.89
C TYR A 9 13.22 -2.84 11.86
N PHE A 10 12.38 -1.87 12.22
CA PHE A 10 12.06 -0.76 11.31
C PHE A 10 13.25 0.15 11.02
N LEU A 11 14.11 0.42 12.01
CA LEU A 11 15.37 1.15 11.77
C LEU A 11 16.34 0.34 10.88
N TYR A 12 16.38 -0.99 11.04
CA TYR A 12 17.14 -1.86 10.16
C TYR A 12 16.65 -1.78 8.71
N ILE A 13 15.34 -1.83 8.48
CA ILE A 13 14.76 -1.66 7.13
C ILE A 13 15.05 -0.25 6.59
N LEU A 14 14.84 0.80 7.39
CA LEU A 14 15.10 2.19 6.98
C LEU A 14 16.56 2.38 6.54
N SER A 15 17.52 1.86 7.31
CA SER A 15 18.94 2.01 7.01
C SER A 15 19.44 1.15 5.83
N THR A 16 18.86 -0.04 5.63
CA THR A 16 19.35 -0.99 4.62
C THR A 16 18.57 -0.96 3.30
N LYS A 17 17.28 -0.61 3.33
CA LYS A 17 16.39 -0.59 2.15
C LYS A 17 16.11 0.81 1.62
N PHE A 18 16.13 1.82 2.49
CA PHE A 18 15.83 3.22 2.13
C PHE A 18 17.05 4.11 2.34
N THR A 19 18.16 3.79 1.68
CA THR A 19 19.42 4.53 1.81
C THR A 19 19.23 6.00 1.40
N GLY A 20 19.51 6.92 2.34
CA GLY A 20 19.35 8.37 2.13
C GLY A 20 18.00 8.93 2.60
N ALA A 21 17.06 8.09 3.02
CA ALA A 21 15.81 8.55 3.65
C ALA A 21 15.97 8.66 5.17
N SER A 22 15.47 9.76 5.74
CA SER A 22 15.40 9.96 7.19
C SER A 22 13.95 10.11 7.65
N CYS A 23 13.53 9.32 8.64
CA CYS A 23 12.21 9.42 9.26
C CYS A 23 12.35 9.89 10.71
N SER A 24 12.10 11.17 10.96
CA SER A 24 12.21 11.79 12.30
C SER A 24 11.28 11.13 13.33
N TYR A 25 10.05 10.82 12.93
CA TYR A 25 9.09 10.10 13.77
C TYR A 25 9.55 8.68 14.13
N CYS A 26 10.19 7.97 13.20
CA CYS A 26 10.71 6.63 13.42
C CYS A 26 11.87 6.64 14.42
N LEU A 27 12.76 7.63 14.31
CA LEU A 27 13.86 7.82 15.26
C LEU A 27 13.34 8.16 16.66
N LEU A 28 12.36 9.07 16.77
CA LEU A 28 11.75 9.41 18.05
C LEU A 28 11.04 8.19 18.68
N SER A 29 10.27 7.44 17.88
CA SER A 29 9.60 6.22 18.32
C SER A 29 10.60 5.17 18.83
N ALA A 30 11.73 5.00 18.13
CA ALA A 30 12.79 4.12 18.59
C ALA A 30 13.40 4.59 19.92
N LEU A 31 13.75 5.88 20.04
CA LEU A 31 14.29 6.45 21.27
C LEU A 31 13.36 6.22 22.47
N LEU A 32 12.07 6.48 22.32
CA LEU A 32 11.07 6.27 23.37
C LEU A 32 10.93 4.78 23.71
N SER A 33 10.88 3.90 22.71
CA SER A 33 10.72 2.45 22.91
C SER A 33 11.92 1.82 23.63
N PHE A 34 13.14 2.22 23.26
CA PHE A 34 14.36 1.78 23.95
C PHE A 34 14.44 2.36 25.36
N SER A 35 14.10 3.64 25.54
CA SER A 35 14.09 4.27 26.86
C SER A 35 13.16 3.52 27.83
N LEU A 36 11.93 3.22 27.40
CA LEU A 36 10.97 2.44 28.20
C LEU A 36 11.50 1.03 28.50
N PHE A 37 12.15 0.38 27.53
CA PHE A 37 12.75 -0.93 27.73
C PHE A 37 13.84 -0.91 28.82
N PHE A 38 14.80 0.02 28.73
CA PHE A 38 15.88 0.13 29.70
C PHE A 38 15.39 0.57 31.08
N ILE A 39 14.44 1.50 31.15
CA ILE A 39 13.81 1.90 32.42
C ILE A 39 13.13 0.69 33.07
N THR A 40 12.41 -0.13 32.29
CA THR A 40 11.76 -1.33 32.80
C THR A 40 12.77 -2.37 33.28
N GLN A 41 13.88 -2.57 32.55
CA GLN A 41 14.96 -3.48 33.00
C GLN A 41 15.59 -2.99 34.30
N LYS A 42 15.89 -1.69 34.37
CA LYS A 42 16.47 -1.05 35.56
C LYS A 42 15.53 -1.17 36.76
N LEU A 43 14.23 -0.89 36.57
CA LEU A 43 13.23 -1.00 37.63
C LEU A 43 13.10 -2.44 38.13
N ASN A 44 13.02 -3.41 37.21
CA ASN A 44 12.97 -4.83 37.58
C ASN A 44 14.24 -5.24 38.35
N TYR A 45 15.42 -4.82 37.90
CA TYR A 45 16.67 -5.16 38.59
C TYR A 45 16.80 -4.51 39.98
N LEU A 46 16.33 -3.27 40.16
CA LEU A 46 16.44 -2.53 41.43
C LEU A 46 15.39 -2.94 42.46
N PHE A 47 14.16 -3.24 42.04
CA PHE A 47 13.03 -3.52 42.94
C PHE A 47 12.64 -4.99 43.00
N GLY A 48 13.19 -5.82 42.12
CA GLY A 48 12.93 -7.25 42.12
C GLY A 48 13.99 -8.03 42.87
N ASP A 49 13.55 -8.91 43.76
CA ASP A 49 14.43 -9.84 44.48
C ASP A 49 14.77 -11.03 43.56
N PHE A 50 15.65 -10.77 42.57
CA PHE A 50 15.97 -11.71 41.50
C PHE A 50 17.30 -12.42 41.75
N GLY A 51 17.25 -13.72 42.06
CA GLY A 51 18.44 -14.58 41.98
C GLY A 51 18.93 -14.76 40.53
N LEU A 52 20.21 -15.10 40.34
CA LEU A 52 20.87 -15.29 39.03
C LEU A 52 20.07 -16.18 38.05
N GLN A 53 19.46 -17.25 38.56
CA GLN A 53 18.58 -18.17 37.80
C GLN A 53 17.31 -17.48 37.26
N GLN A 54 16.74 -16.55 38.04
CA GLN A 54 15.53 -15.83 37.67
C GLN A 54 15.83 -14.77 36.60
N ILE A 55 17.01 -14.13 36.68
CA ILE A 55 17.50 -13.20 35.65
C ILE A 55 17.68 -13.92 34.31
N GLN A 56 18.29 -15.12 34.31
CA GLN A 56 18.46 -15.92 33.09
C GLN A 56 17.12 -16.25 32.42
N LYS A 57 16.10 -16.62 33.19
CA LYS A 57 14.75 -16.89 32.67
C LYS A 57 14.11 -15.64 32.04
N VAL A 58 14.22 -14.49 32.69
CA VAL A 58 13.67 -13.23 32.18
C VAL A 58 14.37 -12.83 30.87
N VAL A 59 15.70 -12.88 30.81
CA VAL A 59 16.45 -12.57 29.59
C VAL A 59 16.12 -13.57 28.47
N GLY A 60 16.05 -14.87 28.78
CA GLY A 60 15.66 -15.90 27.82
C GLY A 60 14.27 -15.66 27.23
N LEU A 61 13.28 -15.32 28.08
CA LEU A 61 11.94 -14.97 27.63
C LEU A 61 11.94 -13.71 26.75
N GLN A 62 12.75 -12.71 27.07
CA GLN A 62 12.86 -11.51 26.25
C GLN A 62 13.46 -11.80 24.86
N LEU A 63 14.53 -12.59 24.80
CA LEU A 63 15.12 -13.00 23.52
C LEU A 63 14.13 -13.80 22.68
N PHE A 64 13.35 -14.68 23.31
CA PHE A 64 12.29 -15.43 22.64
C PHE A 64 11.22 -14.50 22.04
N ILE A 65 10.71 -13.54 22.82
CA ILE A 65 9.73 -12.55 22.34
C ILE A 65 10.31 -11.72 21.20
N ALA A 66 11.56 -11.25 21.32
CA ALA A 66 12.20 -10.46 20.27
C ALA A 66 12.35 -11.25 18.97
N SER A 67 12.75 -12.53 19.06
CA SER A 67 12.85 -13.44 17.91
C SER A 67 11.51 -13.64 17.21
N LEU A 68 10.44 -13.92 17.97
CA LEU A 68 9.09 -14.07 17.42
C LEU A 68 8.62 -12.81 16.68
N VAL A 69 8.87 -11.63 17.25
CA VAL A 69 8.52 -10.35 16.62
C VAL A 69 9.27 -10.16 15.31
N VAL A 70 10.59 -10.41 15.28
CA VAL A 70 11.39 -10.27 14.06
C VAL A 70 10.94 -11.26 12.99
N LEU A 71 10.66 -12.51 13.35
CA LEU A 71 10.15 -13.52 12.41
C LEU A 71 8.81 -13.11 11.80
N ALA A 72 7.87 -12.64 12.64
CA ALA A 72 6.57 -12.17 12.19
C ALA A 72 6.69 -10.96 11.26
N LEU A 73 7.47 -9.95 11.64
CA LEU A 73 7.70 -8.75 10.84
C LEU A 73 8.38 -9.08 9.51
N ASN A 74 9.35 -9.99 9.50
CA ASN A 74 10.03 -10.40 8.29
C ASN A 74 9.10 -11.15 7.32
N SER A 75 8.25 -12.03 7.84
CA SER A 75 7.22 -12.69 7.05
C SER A 75 6.25 -11.67 6.44
N SER A 76 5.73 -10.73 7.24
CA SER A 76 4.85 -9.67 6.75
C SER A 76 5.52 -8.77 5.71
N TYR A 77 6.77 -8.37 5.95
CA TYR A 77 7.53 -7.54 5.01
C TYR A 77 7.77 -8.28 3.68
N SER A 78 8.13 -9.56 3.73
CA SER A 78 8.33 -10.37 2.52
C SER A 78 7.06 -10.59 1.70
N SER A 79 5.88 -10.50 2.33
CA SER A 79 4.58 -10.59 1.65
C SER A 79 4.12 -9.26 1.04
N SER A 80 4.78 -8.15 1.38
CA SER A 80 4.45 -6.83 0.83
C SER A 80 5.13 -6.59 -0.51
N GLN A 81 4.42 -6.00 -1.48
CA GLN A 81 5.00 -5.62 -2.76
C GLN A 81 6.10 -4.56 -2.54
N PRO A 82 7.23 -4.61 -3.27
CA PRO A 82 8.31 -3.65 -3.12
C PRO A 82 7.82 -2.24 -3.44
N VAL A 83 7.75 -1.37 -2.42
CA VAL A 83 7.51 0.07 -2.59
C VAL A 83 8.87 0.75 -2.83
N PRO A 84 9.07 1.47 -3.96
CA PRO A 84 10.33 2.15 -4.25
C PRO A 84 10.70 3.17 -3.17
N SER A 85 11.98 3.10 -2.77
CA SER A 85 12.55 3.69 -1.57
C SER A 85 13.44 4.90 -1.88
N SER A 86 12.95 5.99 -2.47
CA SER A 86 13.71 7.25 -2.49
C SER A 86 12.81 8.49 -2.54
N LEU A 87 12.92 9.34 -1.51
CA LEU A 87 12.31 10.68 -1.47
C LEU A 87 13.21 11.78 -2.07
N ALA A 88 14.38 11.41 -2.58
CA ALA A 88 15.19 12.27 -3.43
C ALA A 88 14.97 11.82 -4.87
N GLU A 89 14.13 12.57 -5.59
CA GLU A 89 13.77 12.36 -6.99
C GLU A 89 12.98 11.05 -7.22
N ILE A 90 11.66 11.11 -6.93
CA ILE A 90 10.72 10.04 -7.29
C ILE A 90 10.69 9.95 -8.81
N GLU A 91 11.53 9.10 -9.41
CA GLU A 91 11.43 8.66 -10.80
C GLU A 91 10.85 7.24 -10.77
N LEU A 92 9.55 7.13 -11.03
CA LEU A 92 8.85 5.85 -11.12
C LEU A 92 8.81 5.45 -12.58
N PRO A 93 9.58 4.44 -13.02
CA PRO A 93 9.38 3.86 -14.34
C PRO A 93 7.98 3.25 -14.43
N TYR A 94 7.40 3.26 -15.62
CA TYR A 94 6.12 2.59 -15.85
C TYR A 94 6.23 1.10 -15.52
N PHE A 95 5.27 0.58 -14.76
CA PHE A 95 5.12 -0.84 -14.49
C PHE A 95 3.65 -1.25 -14.53
N THR A 96 3.40 -2.53 -14.81
CA THR A 96 2.05 -3.09 -14.80
C THR A 96 1.88 -3.99 -13.58
N THR A 97 0.86 -3.72 -12.78
CA THR A 97 0.44 -4.61 -11.69
C THR A 97 -0.46 -5.71 -12.21
N GLU A 98 -0.13 -6.96 -11.92
CA GLU A 98 -0.98 -8.10 -12.23
C GLU A 98 -2.20 -8.15 -11.30
N ILE A 99 -3.39 -8.30 -11.87
CA ILE A 99 -4.63 -8.48 -11.12
C ILE A 99 -4.81 -9.97 -10.89
N THR A 100 -4.91 -10.38 -9.63
CA THR A 100 -4.94 -11.79 -9.23
C THR A 100 -6.33 -12.24 -8.78
N SER A 101 -7.22 -11.30 -8.45
CA SER A 101 -8.60 -11.62 -8.09
C SER A 101 -9.38 -12.20 -9.29
N PRO A 102 -10.23 -13.22 -9.06
CA PRO A 102 -11.10 -13.75 -10.11
C PRO A 102 -12.21 -12.74 -10.45
N SER A 103 -12.65 -12.72 -11.70
CA SER A 103 -13.76 -11.88 -12.12
C SER A 103 -15.11 -12.54 -11.83
N SER A 104 -16.06 -11.77 -11.29
CA SER A 104 -17.43 -12.25 -11.09
C SER A 104 -18.26 -12.18 -12.38
N PRO A 105 -19.33 -13.00 -12.53
CA PRO A 105 -20.25 -12.87 -13.67
C PRO A 105 -20.88 -11.48 -13.80
N PHE A 106 -21.11 -10.81 -12.66
CA PHE A 106 -21.60 -9.43 -12.61
C PHE A 106 -20.55 -8.46 -13.17
N ALA A 107 -19.31 -8.54 -12.71
CA ALA A 107 -18.21 -7.70 -13.19
C ALA A 107 -17.98 -7.87 -14.70
N LEU A 108 -18.05 -9.10 -15.21
CA LEU A 108 -17.95 -9.41 -16.64
C LEU A 108 -19.07 -8.75 -17.46
N SER A 109 -20.31 -8.84 -16.98
CA SER A 109 -21.46 -8.27 -17.67
C SER A 109 -21.45 -6.74 -17.64
N LEU A 110 -21.12 -6.17 -16.49
CA LEU A 110 -20.97 -4.73 -16.31
C LEU A 110 -19.86 -4.18 -17.20
N ALA A 111 -18.69 -4.81 -17.26
CA ALA A 111 -17.59 -4.32 -18.10
C ALA A 111 -17.89 -4.36 -19.60
N LYS A 112 -18.60 -5.40 -20.08
CA LYS A 112 -19.08 -5.44 -21.47
C LYS A 112 -20.03 -4.27 -21.77
N HIS A 113 -20.92 -3.94 -20.82
CA HIS A 113 -21.81 -2.78 -20.93
C HIS A 113 -21.03 -1.47 -20.92
N LEU A 114 -20.09 -1.28 -19.99
CA LEU A 114 -19.23 -0.10 -19.93
C LEU A 114 -18.45 0.10 -21.23
N GLN A 115 -17.95 -0.99 -21.82
CA GLN A 115 -17.27 -0.94 -23.12
C GLN A 115 -18.22 -0.51 -24.24
N SER A 116 -19.44 -1.05 -24.28
CA SER A 116 -20.42 -0.75 -25.34
C SER A 116 -20.89 0.71 -25.33
N ILE A 117 -20.99 1.33 -24.14
CA ILE A 117 -21.34 2.74 -24.00
C ILE A 117 -20.13 3.68 -24.06
N GLY A 118 -18.92 3.14 -24.25
CA GLY A 118 -17.69 3.93 -24.33
C GLY A 118 -17.29 4.60 -23.01
N ALA A 119 -17.75 4.07 -21.87
CA ALA A 119 -17.30 4.53 -20.56
C ALA A 119 -15.77 4.36 -20.43
N LYS A 120 -15.10 5.33 -19.82
CA LYS A 120 -13.64 5.34 -19.66
C LYS A 120 -13.27 5.43 -18.19
N MET A 121 -12.20 4.73 -17.83
CA MET A 121 -11.54 4.88 -16.52
C MET A 121 -10.16 5.48 -16.75
N TYR A 122 -9.89 6.61 -16.12
CA TYR A 122 -8.60 7.28 -16.11
C TYR A 122 -7.88 6.94 -14.82
N GLY A 123 -6.59 6.63 -14.90
CA GLY A 123 -5.80 6.22 -13.75
C GLY A 123 -4.31 6.47 -13.93
N ALA A 124 -3.56 6.08 -12.92
CA ALA A 124 -2.11 6.10 -12.92
C ALA A 124 -1.60 4.76 -12.40
N PHE A 125 -0.58 4.19 -13.05
CA PHE A 125 -0.07 2.86 -12.70
C PHE A 125 0.40 2.69 -11.24
N TRP A 126 0.79 3.78 -10.58
CA TRP A 126 1.25 3.79 -9.18
C TRP A 126 0.15 4.07 -8.16
N CYS A 127 -1.08 4.35 -8.60
CA CYS A 127 -2.18 4.72 -7.70
C CYS A 127 -2.79 3.46 -7.06
N SER A 128 -2.80 3.39 -5.73
CA SER A 128 -3.39 2.26 -4.98
C SER A 128 -4.89 2.11 -5.23
N HIS A 129 -5.65 3.21 -5.21
CA HIS A 129 -7.09 3.17 -5.47
C HIS A 129 -7.45 2.75 -6.89
N TYR A 130 -6.58 3.04 -7.87
CA TYR A 130 -6.75 2.52 -9.21
C TYR A 130 -6.54 0.99 -9.25
N LEU A 131 -5.56 0.48 -8.51
CA LEU A 131 -5.31 -0.95 -8.40
C LEU A 131 -6.47 -1.66 -7.70
N GLU A 132 -6.95 -1.12 -6.58
CA GLU A 132 -8.10 -1.63 -5.82
C GLU A 132 -9.35 -1.72 -6.70
N GLN A 133 -9.68 -0.65 -7.44
CA GLN A 133 -10.78 -0.65 -8.41
C GLN A 133 -10.66 -1.78 -9.45
N LYS A 134 -9.46 -2.07 -9.98
CA LYS A 134 -9.26 -3.19 -10.92
C LYS A 134 -9.40 -4.55 -10.24
N GLN A 135 -8.96 -4.67 -8.99
CA GLN A 135 -9.12 -5.90 -8.20
C GLN A 135 -10.60 -6.21 -7.94
N MET A 136 -11.46 -5.19 -7.78
CA MET A 136 -12.92 -5.39 -7.68
C MET A 136 -13.52 -6.03 -8.94
N PHE A 137 -13.04 -5.63 -10.13
CA PHE A 137 -13.47 -6.21 -11.40
C PHE A 137 -12.87 -7.59 -11.68
N GLY A 138 -11.64 -7.82 -11.23
CA GLY A 138 -10.91 -9.07 -11.41
C GLY A 138 -10.11 -9.15 -12.70
N SER A 139 -9.30 -10.21 -12.80
CA SER A 139 -8.21 -10.36 -13.78
C SER A 139 -8.68 -10.47 -15.24
N GLU A 140 -9.82 -11.12 -15.48
CA GLU A 140 -10.40 -11.25 -16.83
C GLU A 140 -10.95 -9.91 -17.31
N VAL A 141 -11.63 -9.19 -16.41
CA VAL A 141 -12.32 -7.95 -16.72
C VAL A 141 -11.38 -6.75 -16.79
N ALA A 142 -10.33 -6.72 -15.98
CA ALA A 142 -9.35 -5.64 -15.98
C ALA A 142 -8.71 -5.40 -17.36
N LYS A 143 -8.74 -6.39 -18.25
CA LYS A 143 -8.26 -6.32 -19.65
C LYS A 143 -9.32 -5.79 -20.63
N LEU A 144 -10.59 -5.79 -20.26
CA LEU A 144 -11.73 -5.35 -21.08
C LEU A 144 -12.10 -3.89 -20.86
N LEU A 145 -11.74 -3.31 -19.71
CA LEU A 145 -12.04 -1.92 -19.38
C LEU A 145 -11.33 -0.97 -20.35
N ASN A 146 -12.05 0.06 -20.80
CA ASN A 146 -11.47 1.17 -21.56
C ASN A 146 -10.65 2.06 -20.61
N TYR A 147 -9.46 1.59 -20.28
CA TYR A 147 -8.53 2.27 -19.40
C TYR A 147 -7.67 3.29 -20.16
N VAL A 148 -7.50 4.48 -19.58
CA VAL A 148 -6.53 5.48 -20.04
C VAL A 148 -5.48 5.68 -18.96
N GLU A 149 -4.25 5.25 -19.28
CA GLU A 149 -3.06 5.52 -18.47
C GLU A 149 -2.66 6.99 -18.63
N CYS A 150 -2.69 7.75 -17.54
CA CYS A 150 -2.36 9.16 -17.57
C CYS A 150 -0.85 9.43 -17.51
N PHE A 151 -0.04 8.41 -17.25
CA PHE A 151 1.42 8.52 -17.19
C PHE A 151 2.12 7.32 -17.82
N PRO A 152 1.98 7.13 -19.14
CA PRO A 152 2.51 5.94 -19.83
C PRO A 152 4.04 5.89 -19.84
N ASP A 153 4.71 7.03 -19.70
CA ASP A 153 6.18 7.14 -19.74
C ASP A 153 6.82 7.14 -18.34
N GLY A 154 6.05 6.81 -17.29
CA GLY A 154 6.51 6.92 -15.92
C GLY A 154 6.20 8.25 -15.26
N TYR A 155 6.51 8.35 -13.96
CA TYR A 155 6.35 9.56 -13.18
C TYR A 155 7.70 10.12 -12.77
N LYS A 156 7.85 11.43 -12.88
CA LYS A 156 8.79 12.18 -12.06
C LYS A 156 8.24 13.54 -11.69
N LYS A 157 8.91 14.21 -10.75
CA LYS A 157 8.54 15.57 -10.37
C LYS A 157 8.51 16.46 -11.63
N GLY A 158 7.36 17.07 -11.89
CA GLY A 158 7.14 17.93 -13.07
C GLY A 158 6.65 17.19 -14.32
N THR A 159 6.48 15.87 -14.29
CA THR A 159 5.81 15.13 -15.38
C THR A 159 4.40 15.67 -15.56
N LYS A 160 4.08 16.03 -16.81
CA LYS A 160 2.72 16.40 -17.21
C LYS A 160 1.92 15.14 -17.51
N ILE A 161 0.65 15.12 -17.11
CA ILE A 161 -0.25 14.03 -17.48
C ILE A 161 -0.41 13.96 -19.01
N LEU A 162 -0.74 12.77 -19.50
CA LEU A 162 -1.08 12.54 -20.90
C LEU A 162 -2.17 13.54 -21.34
N LYS A 163 -2.02 14.10 -22.55
CA LYS A 163 -2.95 15.10 -23.08
C LYS A 163 -4.42 14.65 -23.02
N ALA A 164 -4.70 13.38 -23.30
CA ALA A 164 -6.05 12.84 -23.21
C ALA A 164 -6.66 12.93 -21.79
N CYS A 165 -5.85 12.85 -20.74
CA CYS A 165 -6.29 13.05 -19.35
C CYS A 165 -6.43 14.53 -19.01
N ALA A 166 -5.54 15.39 -19.51
CA ALA A 166 -5.66 16.84 -19.33
C ALA A 166 -6.92 17.40 -20.01
N ASP A 167 -7.17 17.01 -21.26
CA ASP A 167 -8.33 17.43 -22.05
C ASP A 167 -9.65 16.90 -21.44
N ALA A 168 -9.59 15.78 -20.72
CA ALA A 168 -10.73 15.22 -19.97
C ALA A 168 -10.93 15.84 -18.57
N GLY A 169 -10.09 16.79 -18.15
CA GLY A 169 -10.21 17.47 -16.86
C GLY A 169 -9.96 16.55 -15.66
N ILE A 170 -9.06 15.58 -15.78
CA ILE A 170 -8.80 14.62 -14.70
C ILE A 170 -7.95 15.27 -13.60
N GLU A 171 -8.54 15.43 -12.41
CA GLU A 171 -7.90 16.03 -11.24
C GLU A 171 -7.36 14.99 -10.24
N GLY A 172 -7.84 13.74 -10.32
CA GLY A 172 -7.46 12.65 -9.43
C GLY A 172 -7.68 11.26 -10.02
N PHE A 173 -7.20 10.23 -9.34
CA PHE A 173 -7.26 8.84 -9.80
C PHE A 173 -7.86 7.90 -8.74
N PRO A 174 -8.60 6.86 -9.16
CA PRO A 174 -9.16 6.72 -10.50
C PRO A 174 -10.24 7.78 -10.76
N THR A 175 -10.55 8.05 -12.03
CA THR A 175 -11.71 8.85 -12.41
C THR A 175 -12.47 8.14 -13.52
N TRP A 176 -13.77 7.98 -13.34
CA TRP A 176 -14.66 7.41 -14.34
C TRP A 176 -15.36 8.50 -15.13
N VAL A 177 -15.42 8.33 -16.44
CA VAL A 177 -16.27 9.12 -17.33
C VAL A 177 -17.30 8.20 -17.95
N ILE A 178 -18.55 8.32 -17.51
CA ILE A 178 -19.67 7.45 -17.87
C ILE A 178 -20.83 8.32 -18.32
N ASN A 179 -21.29 8.18 -19.57
CA ASN A 179 -22.40 8.98 -20.11
C ASN A 179 -22.23 10.50 -19.93
N GLY A 180 -20.99 11.01 -19.97
CA GLY A 180 -20.66 12.42 -19.74
C GLY A 180 -20.61 12.84 -18.26
N GLN A 181 -20.95 11.96 -17.33
CA GLN A 181 -20.75 12.17 -15.89
C GLN A 181 -19.32 11.81 -15.49
N VAL A 182 -18.74 12.61 -14.60
CA VAL A 182 -17.40 12.39 -14.03
C VAL A 182 -17.55 11.91 -12.59
N LEU A 183 -17.09 10.70 -12.31
CA LEU A 183 -17.07 10.13 -10.95
C LEU A 183 -15.62 10.05 -10.49
N SER A 184 -15.28 10.79 -9.45
CA SER A 184 -13.93 10.87 -8.92
C SER A 184 -13.71 9.85 -7.81
N GLY A 185 -12.54 9.22 -7.82
CA GLY A 185 -12.15 8.21 -6.84
C GLY A 185 -12.66 6.81 -7.19
N GLU A 186 -12.24 5.85 -6.37
CA GLU A 186 -12.75 4.48 -6.43
C GLU A 186 -14.27 4.45 -6.21
N GLN A 187 -14.95 3.63 -7.00
CA GLN A 187 -16.40 3.45 -6.97
C GLN A 187 -16.74 1.98 -6.74
N GLU A 188 -17.80 1.74 -5.98
CA GLU A 188 -18.39 0.40 -5.88
C GLU A 188 -18.95 -0.02 -7.25
N LEU A 189 -18.92 -1.33 -7.53
CA LEU A 189 -19.42 -1.84 -8.82
C LEU A 189 -20.93 -1.55 -9.00
N SER A 190 -21.69 -1.46 -7.91
CA SER A 190 -23.11 -1.05 -7.94
C SER A 190 -23.30 0.38 -8.40
N ASP A 191 -22.41 1.28 -7.98
CA ASP A 191 -22.52 2.72 -8.30
C ASP A 191 -22.14 2.96 -9.75
N ILE A 192 -21.11 2.25 -10.23
CA ILE A 192 -20.75 2.21 -11.66
C ILE A 192 -21.91 1.64 -12.49
N ALA A 193 -22.56 0.57 -12.02
CA ALA A 193 -23.73 -0.01 -12.69
C ALA A 193 -24.88 0.99 -12.77
N GLN A 194 -25.18 1.69 -11.67
CA GLN A 194 -26.22 2.71 -11.64
C GLN A 194 -25.91 3.88 -12.58
N ALA A 195 -24.70 4.44 -12.52
CA ALA A 195 -24.29 5.56 -13.37
C ALA A 195 -24.24 5.19 -14.87
N SER A 196 -23.93 3.94 -15.19
CA SER A 196 -23.92 3.44 -16.57
C SER A 196 -25.30 3.04 -17.09
N GLY A 197 -26.34 3.03 -16.24
CA GLY A 197 -27.66 2.52 -16.59
C GLY A 197 -27.65 1.01 -16.86
N PHE A 198 -26.71 0.28 -16.26
CA PHE A 198 -26.61 -1.17 -16.39
C PHE A 198 -27.80 -1.83 -15.68
N VAL A 199 -28.54 -2.64 -16.42
CA VAL A 199 -29.63 -3.46 -15.88
C VAL A 199 -29.19 -4.91 -15.96
N VAL A 200 -29.16 -5.58 -14.81
CA VAL A 200 -28.88 -7.02 -14.74
C VAL A 200 -30.00 -7.75 -15.50
N LYS A 201 -29.64 -8.40 -16.61
CA LYS A 201 -30.53 -9.26 -17.37
C LYS A 201 -30.39 -10.70 -16.94
#